data_AF-G2ZD28-F1
#
_entry.id   AF-G2ZD28-F1
#
_cell.length_a   1.000
_cell.length_b   1.000
_cell.length_c   1.000
_cell.angle_alpha   90.00
_cell.angle_beta   90.00
_cell.angle_gamma   90.00
#
_symmetry.space_group_name_H-M   'P 1'
#
loop_
_entity.id
_entity.type
_entity.pdbx_description
1 polymer ?
#
loop_
_entity_poly.entity_id
_entity_poly.type
_entity_poly.pdbx_seq_one_letter_code
_entity_poly.pdbx_strand_id
1 'polypeptide(L)'
;MNKKMTFVKGTMALIVGVSIISTPLITAYAASNEVKITMERRYVSGKANNKFHSLNKGTVKLNVSAKGFGKSKPSSSIALYKSRIGVDQYYGRVSVSSGANYYYKNKTKEFPTKADKKSSDYYLVAEKAMDRYTVKIEGKVSN
;
A
#
# COMPACT_ATOMS: atom_id res chain seq x y z
N MET A 1 -23.07 50.68 -12.13
CA MET A 1 -23.44 50.65 -10.69
C MET A 1 -23.09 49.25 -10.15
N ASN A 2 -22.10 49.17 -9.24
CA ASN A 2 -21.89 48.19 -8.15
C ASN A 2 -22.32 46.71 -8.31
N LYS A 3 -21.60 45.66 -7.90
CA LYS A 3 -20.41 45.48 -7.04
C LYS A 3 -20.09 43.96 -7.02
N LYS A 4 -18.80 43.63 -6.85
CA LYS A 4 -18.23 42.55 -6.00
C LYS A 4 -18.07 41.09 -6.50
N MET A 5 -16.78 40.75 -6.62
CA MET A 5 -16.04 39.66 -5.93
C MET A 5 -16.28 38.19 -6.33
N THR A 6 -15.34 37.71 -7.16
CA THR A 6 -14.48 36.53 -6.96
C THR A 6 -14.93 35.45 -5.97
N PHE A 7 -15.05 34.21 -6.46
CA PHE A 7 -14.77 33.01 -5.67
C PHE A 7 -13.92 32.02 -6.49
N VAL A 8 -12.61 32.13 -6.31
CA VAL A 8 -11.63 31.13 -6.73
C VAL A 8 -11.90 29.86 -5.92
N LYS A 9 -12.32 28.76 -6.57
CA LYS A 9 -12.44 27.45 -5.93
C LYS A 9 -11.06 26.79 -5.87
N GLY A 10 -10.23 27.32 -4.97
CA GLY A 10 -9.03 26.68 -4.47
C GLY A 10 -9.32 25.88 -3.19
N THR A 11 -8.61 24.77 -3.04
CA THR A 11 -8.29 24.07 -1.78
C THR A 11 -9.44 23.48 -0.95
N MET A 12 -9.55 22.15 -1.00
CA MET A 12 -9.90 21.38 0.20
C MET A 12 -8.82 20.31 0.41
N ALA A 13 -7.74 20.72 1.09
CA ALA A 13 -6.81 19.81 1.72
C ALA A 13 -7.50 19.27 2.99
N LEU A 14 -7.83 17.98 3.00
CA LEU A 14 -8.19 17.29 4.24
C LEU A 14 -6.95 16.53 4.73
N ILE A 15 -6.12 17.23 5.49
CA ILE A 15 -5.08 16.65 6.32
C ILE A 15 -5.77 16.14 7.59
N VAL A 16 -5.82 14.82 7.77
CA VAL A 16 -6.04 14.21 9.09
C VAL A 16 -4.89 13.26 9.32
N GLY A 17 -3.93 13.72 10.12
CA GLY A 17 -2.72 13.00 10.46
C GLY A 17 -2.92 11.95 11.54
N VAL A 18 -2.01 10.98 11.58
CA VAL A 18 -1.60 10.28 12.79
C VAL A 18 -0.07 10.17 12.78
N SER A 19 0.53 10.54 13.91
CA SER A 19 1.95 10.75 14.19
C SER A 19 2.81 9.48 14.18
N ILE A 20 4.12 9.71 14.10
CA ILE A 20 5.20 8.87 13.55
C ILE A 20 5.92 8.02 14.63
N ILE A 21 6.43 6.83 14.25
CA ILE A 21 7.73 6.34 14.71
C ILE A 21 8.58 6.10 13.45
N SER A 22 9.55 6.98 13.20
CA SER A 22 10.48 6.89 12.07
C SER A 22 11.83 6.49 12.61
N THR A 23 12.14 5.21 12.56
CA THR A 23 13.53 4.79 12.58
C THR A 23 14.17 5.20 11.24
N PRO A 24 15.40 5.74 11.23
CA PRO A 24 16.14 5.93 9.99
C PRO A 24 16.32 4.56 9.35
N LEU A 25 15.69 4.34 8.19
CA LEU A 25 16.02 3.19 7.35
C LEU A 25 17.43 3.44 6.81
N ILE A 26 18.42 2.83 7.45
CA ILE A 26 19.64 2.43 6.74
C ILE A 26 19.11 1.67 5.52
N THR A 27 19.31 2.19 4.32
CA THR A 27 18.97 1.50 3.06
C THR A 27 19.92 0.33 2.87
N ALA A 28 19.85 -0.64 3.77
CA ALA A 28 20.26 -1.99 3.49
C ALA A 28 19.31 -2.48 2.39
N TYR A 29 19.86 -2.84 1.24
CA TYR A 29 19.14 -3.60 0.22
C TYR A 29 18.88 -5.00 0.78
N ALA A 30 17.92 -5.11 1.69
CA ALA A 30 17.42 -6.40 2.13
C ALA A 30 16.68 -7.01 0.93
N ALA A 31 17.07 -8.22 0.53
CA ALA A 31 16.36 -9.00 -0.51
C ALA A 31 14.86 -9.17 -0.19
N SER A 32 14.48 -8.92 1.06
CA SER A 32 13.12 -8.92 1.56
C SER A 32 12.86 -7.67 2.40
N ASN A 33 11.79 -6.94 2.09
CA ASN A 33 11.33 -5.77 2.83
C ASN A 33 10.08 -6.13 3.62
N GLU A 34 9.96 -5.65 4.86
CA GLU A 34 8.76 -5.85 5.67
C GLU A 34 7.57 -5.09 5.08
N VAL A 35 6.40 -5.73 5.10
CA VAL A 35 5.12 -5.14 4.71
C VAL A 35 4.23 -5.11 5.94
N LYS A 36 3.75 -3.92 6.30
CA LYS A 36 2.76 -3.69 7.38
C LYS A 36 1.76 -2.67 6.89
N ILE A 37 0.52 -3.10 6.69
CA ILE A 37 -0.57 -2.27 6.15
C ILE A 37 -1.79 -2.44 7.05
N THR A 38 -2.32 -1.34 7.57
CA THR A 38 -3.60 -1.31 8.29
C THR A 38 -4.60 -0.48 7.49
N MET A 39 -5.67 -1.13 7.03
CA MET A 39 -6.75 -0.49 6.26
C MET A 39 -7.98 -0.36 7.15
N GLU A 40 -8.20 0.84 7.70
CA GLU A 40 -9.48 1.19 8.34
C GLU A 40 -10.52 1.54 7.27
N ARG A 41 -10.11 2.29 6.25
CA ARG A 41 -10.90 2.63 5.05
C ARG A 41 -10.48 1.80 3.85
N ARG A 42 -11.22 1.89 2.75
CA ARG A 42 -11.02 1.09 1.52
C ARG A 42 -9.64 1.14 0.89
N TYR A 43 -8.78 2.11 1.20
CA TYR A 43 -7.57 2.39 0.43
C TYR A 43 -6.41 2.82 1.34
N VAL A 44 -5.21 2.27 1.08
CA VAL A 44 -3.93 2.71 1.67
C VAL A 44 -2.85 2.71 0.59
N SER A 45 -2.11 3.80 0.47
CA SER A 45 -0.98 3.93 -0.46
C SER A 45 0.34 4.06 0.29
N GLY A 46 1.31 3.22 -0.07
CA GLY A 46 2.68 3.32 0.42
C GLY A 46 3.32 4.66 0.04
N LYS A 47 3.13 5.13 -1.21
CA LYS A 47 3.65 6.42 -1.67
C LYS A 47 3.11 7.59 -0.86
N ALA A 48 1.80 7.63 -0.62
CA ALA A 48 1.17 8.67 0.20
C ALA A 48 1.68 8.68 1.66
N ASN A 49 2.12 7.50 2.16
CA ASN A 49 2.63 7.31 3.51
C ASN A 49 4.18 7.24 3.58
N ASN A 50 4.88 7.60 2.50
CA ASN A 50 6.34 7.52 2.40
C ASN A 50 6.91 6.13 2.77
N LYS A 51 6.21 5.06 2.37
CA LYS A 51 6.60 3.66 2.56
C LYS A 51 7.01 3.06 1.21
N PHE A 52 8.31 2.98 1.00
CA PHE A 52 8.92 2.38 -0.18
C PHE A 52 9.73 1.13 0.16
N HIS A 53 10.00 0.32 -0.85
CA HIS A 53 10.66 -0.97 -0.77
C HIS A 53 11.81 -1.02 -1.78
N SER A 54 12.96 -1.51 -1.31
CA SER A 54 14.14 -1.76 -2.15
C SER A 54 14.04 -3.13 -2.79
N LEU A 55 13.80 -3.16 -4.10
CA LEU A 55 13.70 -4.39 -4.89
C LEU A 55 14.76 -4.39 -5.99
N ASN A 56 15.32 -5.55 -6.30
CA ASN A 56 16.13 -5.80 -7.50
C ASN A 56 15.24 -6.00 -8.74
N LYS A 57 15.88 -6.10 -9.90
CA LYS A 57 15.23 -6.51 -11.14
C LYS A 57 14.82 -7.98 -11.06
N GLY A 58 13.61 -8.34 -11.52
CA GLY A 58 13.16 -9.73 -11.58
C GLY A 58 11.76 -9.96 -11.04
N THR A 59 11.42 -11.22 -10.78
CA THR A 59 10.12 -11.63 -10.26
C THR A 59 9.97 -11.19 -8.81
N VAL A 60 8.94 -10.38 -8.52
CA VAL A 60 8.64 -9.91 -7.16
C VAL A 60 7.61 -10.83 -6.53
N LYS A 61 7.91 -11.30 -5.31
CA LYS A 61 7.02 -12.13 -4.51
C LYS A 61 6.50 -11.34 -3.32
N LEU A 62 5.23 -11.53 -3.01
CA LEU A 62 4.55 -10.98 -1.87
C LEU A 62 4.05 -12.14 -1.01
N ASN A 63 4.70 -12.34 0.13
CA ASN A 63 4.28 -13.31 1.14
C ASN A 63 3.63 -12.54 2.28
N VAL A 64 2.31 -12.58 2.36
CA VAL A 64 1.54 -11.78 3.31
C VAL A 64 0.44 -12.59 3.99
N SER A 65 0.13 -12.14 5.18
CA SER A 65 -0.90 -12.63 6.06
C SER A 65 -1.93 -11.53 6.23
N ALA A 66 -3.20 -11.81 5.94
CA ALA A 66 -4.28 -10.83 6.11
C ALA A 66 -5.27 -11.28 7.20
N LYS A 67 -5.60 -10.38 8.13
CA LYS A 67 -6.66 -10.58 9.12
C LYS A 67 -7.71 -9.48 9.05
N GLY A 68 -8.98 -9.87 9.12
CA GLY A 68 -10.12 -8.98 9.27
C GLY A 68 -10.53 -8.89 10.74
N PHE A 69 -10.98 -7.71 11.16
CA PHE A 69 -11.52 -7.50 12.49
C PHE A 69 -13.02 -7.88 12.50
N GLY A 70 -13.44 -8.64 13.52
CA GLY A 70 -14.79 -9.20 13.63
C GLY A 70 -15.06 -10.39 12.69
N LYS A 71 -16.34 -10.71 12.44
CA LYS A 71 -16.75 -11.88 11.64
C LYS A 71 -16.54 -11.72 10.12
N SER A 72 -16.14 -10.55 9.66
CA SER A 72 -16.04 -10.21 8.24
C SER A 72 -14.76 -10.69 7.58
N LYS A 73 -14.87 -11.09 6.31
CA LYS A 73 -13.78 -11.57 5.46
C LYS A 73 -13.69 -10.75 4.17
N PRO A 74 -13.45 -9.42 4.24
CA PRO A 74 -13.41 -8.59 3.04
C PRO A 74 -12.31 -9.06 2.10
N SER A 75 -12.63 -9.19 0.81
CA SER A 75 -11.61 -9.36 -0.21
C SER A 75 -10.76 -8.10 -0.26
N SER A 76 -9.44 -8.28 -0.26
CA SER A 76 -8.46 -7.22 -0.40
C SER A 76 -7.59 -7.46 -1.62
N SER A 77 -7.04 -6.40 -2.20
CA SER A 77 -6.07 -6.49 -3.28
C SER A 77 -4.88 -5.59 -3.00
N ILE A 78 -3.70 -6.02 -3.42
CA ILE A 78 -2.45 -5.29 -3.26
C ILE A 78 -1.84 -5.13 -4.64
N ALA A 79 -1.55 -3.90 -5.02
CA ALA A 79 -0.89 -3.54 -6.26
C ALA A 79 0.54 -3.06 -5.99
N LEU A 80 1.44 -3.40 -6.90
CA LEU A 80 2.83 -2.94 -6.88
C LEU A 80 3.02 -1.82 -7.90
N TYR A 81 3.62 -0.74 -7.44
CA TYR A 81 3.99 0.40 -8.27
C TYR A 81 5.45 0.75 -8.06
N LYS A 82 6.04 1.45 -9.02
CA LYS A 82 7.33 2.13 -8.88
C LYS A 82 7.13 3.62 -9.12
N SER A 83 7.54 4.43 -8.15
CA SER A 83 7.45 5.89 -8.25
C SER A 83 8.37 6.42 -9.33
N ARG A 84 7.86 7.35 -10.13
CA ARG A 84 8.62 8.04 -11.18
C ARG A 84 8.20 9.50 -11.25
N ILE A 85 9.00 10.30 -11.95
CA ILE A 85 8.56 11.64 -12.37
C ILE A 85 7.44 11.44 -13.40
N GLY A 86 6.26 11.98 -13.11
CA GLY A 86 5.06 11.77 -13.92
C GLY A 86 4.21 10.60 -13.44
N VAL A 87 3.78 9.75 -14.38
CA VAL A 87 2.91 8.61 -14.09
C VAL A 87 3.72 7.44 -13.53
N ASP A 88 3.30 6.94 -12.37
CA ASP A 88 3.96 5.79 -11.75
C ASP A 88 3.75 4.51 -12.57
N GLN A 89 4.79 3.66 -12.62
CA GLN A 89 4.70 2.41 -13.34
C GLN A 89 4.01 1.34 -12.49
N TYR A 90 3.00 0.69 -13.05
CA TYR A 90 2.26 -0.41 -12.45
C TYR A 90 2.88 -1.78 -12.80
N TYR A 91 2.99 -2.68 -11.82
CA TYR A 91 3.56 -4.02 -11.98
C TYR A 91 2.56 -5.14 -11.72
N GLY A 92 1.28 -4.80 -11.57
CA GLY A 92 0.21 -5.76 -11.33
C GLY A 92 -0.38 -5.69 -9.93
N ARG A 93 -1.44 -6.47 -9.76
CA ARG A 93 -2.26 -6.54 -8.57
C ARG A 93 -2.51 -7.99 -8.23
N VAL A 94 -2.48 -8.29 -6.93
CA VAL A 94 -2.73 -9.62 -6.38
C VAL A 94 -3.84 -9.55 -5.34
N SER A 95 -4.73 -10.53 -5.34
CA SER A 95 -5.84 -10.60 -4.38
C SER A 95 -5.43 -11.40 -3.14
N VAL A 96 -5.71 -10.83 -1.97
CA VAL A 96 -5.48 -11.42 -0.65
C VAL A 96 -6.81 -11.49 0.09
N SER A 97 -7.12 -12.65 0.64
CA SER A 97 -8.35 -12.86 1.40
C SER A 97 -8.02 -12.79 2.87
N SER A 98 -8.75 -11.99 3.64
CA SER A 98 -8.59 -11.91 5.09
C SER A 98 -9.21 -13.13 5.79
N GLY A 99 -8.60 -13.59 6.88
CA GLY A 99 -9.29 -14.46 7.83
C GLY A 99 -10.36 -13.70 8.64
N ALA A 100 -11.32 -14.43 9.22
CA ALA A 100 -12.31 -13.87 10.15
C ALA A 100 -11.80 -13.94 11.59
N ASN A 101 -12.47 -13.25 12.51
CA ASN A 101 -12.26 -13.31 13.96
C ASN A 101 -10.78 -13.15 14.35
N TYR A 102 -10.11 -12.15 13.78
CA TYR A 102 -8.71 -11.83 14.09
C TYR A 102 -7.67 -12.87 13.64
N TYR A 103 -8.09 -13.94 12.94
CA TYR A 103 -7.17 -14.93 12.39
C TYR A 103 -6.53 -14.44 11.09
N TYR A 104 -5.23 -14.68 10.96
CA TYR A 104 -4.51 -14.43 9.72
C TYR A 104 -4.74 -15.54 8.71
N LYS A 105 -4.85 -15.16 7.44
CA LYS A 105 -4.74 -16.08 6.32
C LYS A 105 -3.48 -15.76 5.52
N ASN A 106 -2.56 -16.71 5.48
CA ASN A 106 -1.30 -16.58 4.77
C ASN A 106 -1.50 -16.79 3.26
N LYS A 107 -0.78 -16.01 2.47
CA LYS A 107 -0.82 -16.10 1.01
C LYS A 107 0.50 -15.61 0.43
N THR A 108 1.12 -16.48 -0.37
CA THR A 108 2.23 -16.09 -1.24
C THR A 108 1.68 -15.85 -2.64
N LYS A 109 2.06 -14.72 -3.23
CA LYS A 109 1.69 -14.32 -4.59
C LYS A 109 2.89 -13.74 -5.31
N GLU A 110 2.95 -13.99 -6.61
CA GLU A 110 3.89 -13.34 -7.50
C GLU A 110 3.14 -12.26 -8.27
N PHE A 111 3.75 -11.09 -8.43
CA PHE A 111 3.19 -10.06 -9.29
C PHE A 111 3.32 -10.49 -10.76
N PRO A 112 2.30 -10.22 -11.60
CA PRO A 112 2.30 -10.66 -13.00
C PRO A 112 3.40 -9.99 -13.82
N THR A 113 3.80 -8.75 -13.47
CA THR A 113 4.90 -8.05 -14.12
C THR A 113 6.14 -8.06 -13.23
N LYS A 114 7.29 -8.30 -13.85
CA LYS A 114 8.60 -8.31 -13.18
C LYS A 114 9.09 -6.88 -12.92
N ALA A 115 9.74 -6.66 -11.78
CA ALA A 115 10.48 -5.42 -11.52
C ALA A 115 11.56 -5.24 -12.60
N ASP A 116 11.63 -4.04 -13.16
CA ASP A 116 12.46 -3.75 -14.35
C ASP A 116 13.88 -3.31 -14.01
N LYS A 117 14.08 -2.76 -12.80
CA LYS A 117 15.35 -2.22 -12.33
C LYS A 117 15.49 -2.38 -10.82
N LYS A 118 16.72 -2.53 -10.34
CA LYS A 118 17.04 -2.35 -8.93
C LYS A 118 16.77 -0.90 -8.50
N SER A 119 15.88 -0.68 -7.54
CA SER A 119 15.45 0.64 -7.07
C SER A 119 14.78 0.53 -5.71
N SER A 120 14.83 1.63 -4.95
CA SER A 120 14.15 1.83 -3.67
C SER A 120 12.81 2.56 -3.80
N ASP A 121 12.28 2.71 -5.01
CA ASP A 121 11.11 3.54 -5.31
C ASP A 121 9.83 2.71 -5.48
N TYR A 122 9.88 1.42 -5.16
CA TYR A 122 8.71 0.56 -5.23
C TYR A 122 7.81 0.77 -4.03
N TYR A 123 6.50 0.81 -4.22
CA TYR A 123 5.54 0.94 -3.15
C TYR A 123 4.31 0.09 -3.42
N LEU A 124 3.61 -0.26 -2.34
CA LEU A 124 2.38 -1.05 -2.40
C LEU A 124 1.16 -0.16 -2.23
N VAL A 125 0.10 -0.47 -2.96
CA VAL A 125 -1.24 0.10 -2.78
C VAL A 125 -2.18 -1.03 -2.39
N ALA A 126 -2.83 -0.91 -1.25
CA ALA A 126 -3.79 -1.89 -0.77
C ALA A 126 -5.21 -1.32 -0.83
N GLU A 127 -6.13 -2.16 -1.30
CA GLU A 127 -7.55 -1.86 -1.40
C GLU A 127 -8.37 -2.99 -0.77
N LYS A 128 -9.51 -2.67 -0.16
CA LYS A 128 -10.50 -3.65 0.30
C LYS A 128 -11.89 -3.34 -0.23
N ALA A 129 -12.73 -4.35 -0.38
CA ALA A 129 -14.06 -4.18 -0.97
C ALA A 129 -15.05 -3.38 -0.09
N MET A 130 -14.86 -3.35 1.24
CA MET A 130 -15.82 -2.78 2.20
C MET A 130 -15.16 -1.81 3.18
N ASP A 131 -15.80 -0.67 3.46
CA ASP A 131 -15.26 0.33 4.39
C ASP A 131 -15.36 -0.07 5.87
N ARG A 132 -16.42 -0.77 6.28
CA ARG A 132 -16.78 -0.91 7.71
C ARG A 132 -15.88 -1.81 8.56
N TYR A 133 -14.83 -2.41 8.01
CA TYR A 133 -14.00 -3.38 8.70
C TYR A 133 -12.52 -3.07 8.58
N THR A 134 -11.81 -3.08 9.71
CA THR A 134 -10.36 -2.97 9.70
C THR A 134 -9.74 -4.26 9.19
N VAL A 135 -8.77 -4.13 8.27
CA VAL A 135 -7.95 -5.23 7.77
C VAL A 135 -6.50 -4.91 8.06
N LYS A 136 -5.76 -5.87 8.64
CA LYS A 136 -4.30 -5.81 8.77
C LYS A 136 -3.66 -6.81 7.82
N ILE A 137 -2.69 -6.35 7.05
CA ILE A 137 -1.89 -7.14 6.12
C ILE A 137 -0.44 -7.00 6.53
N GLU A 138 0.20 -8.12 6.84
CA GLU A 138 1.57 -8.16 7.35
C GLU A 138 2.38 -9.23 6.62
N GLY A 139 3.67 -9.01 6.41
CA GLY A 139 4.52 -10.00 5.76
C GLY A 139 5.74 -9.38 5.11
N LYS A 140 6.11 -9.88 3.95
CA LYS A 140 7.33 -9.52 3.24
C LYS A 140 7.10 -9.40 1.73
N VAL A 141 7.74 -8.40 1.14
CA VAL A 141 7.91 -8.27 -0.32
C VAL A 141 9.38 -8.48 -0.66
N SER A 142 9.67 -9.39 -1.58
CA SER A 142 11.03 -9.82 -1.87
C SER A 142 11.26 -10.10 -3.34
N ASN A 143 12.54 -10.07 -3.72
CA ASN A 143 13.02 -10.49 -5.03
C ASN A 143 14.51 -10.85 -4.95
#